data_AF-A0A2V3HLR3-F1
#
_entry.id   AF-A0A2V3HLR3-F1
#
_cell.length_a   1.000
_cell.length_b   1.000
_cell.length_c   1.000
_cell.angle_alpha   90.00
_cell.angle_beta   90.00
_cell.angle_gamma   90.00
#
_symmetry.space_group_name_H-M   'P 1'
#
loop_
_entity.id
_entity.type
_entity.pdbx_description
1 polymer ?
#
loop_
_entity_poly.entity_id
_entity_poly.type
_entity_poly.pdbx_seq_one_letter_code
_entity_poly.pdbx_strand_id
1 'polypeptide(L)'
;MGDIPQSHPRRASLLARQRLVDAAAAGLLADSALIAHGRGEAFDYLLGERTSDSARLAILEVAARLLAAERPVISVNGNTVVLAGKAAIRIAASLSCPIEVNLYYRTPERIEKLLTGLEEMRAEVASEAPPNDGTQAQWADSVKAIQILGAESDGRIEGLEGPRALCSRIGIEAADTVLVPLEDGDRCEALMALGKQVLVVDLNPLSRTARRATITIVDEVSRALDLLSAALLTNPEPADFDNSANLRAALHVMAESAERL
;
A
#
# COMPACT_ATOMS: atom_id res chain seq x y z
N MET A 1 -2.93 -23.89 12.78
CA MET A 1 -3.84 -23.11 13.65
C MET A 1 -5.26 -23.62 13.40
N GLY A 2 -6.11 -23.77 14.41
CA GLY A 2 -7.49 -24.24 14.21
C GLY A 2 -8.34 -23.24 13.41
N ASP A 3 -9.48 -23.67 12.88
CA ASP A 3 -10.42 -22.80 12.15
C ASP A 3 -10.86 -21.61 13.03
N ILE A 4 -10.59 -20.40 12.56
CA ILE A 4 -11.04 -19.16 13.24
C ILE A 4 -12.51 -18.92 12.86
N PRO A 5 -13.45 -18.90 13.82
CA PRO A 5 -14.87 -18.74 13.52
C PRO A 5 -15.16 -17.45 12.76
N GLN A 6 -16.11 -17.48 11.82
CA GLN A 6 -16.48 -16.28 11.04
C GLN A 6 -16.97 -15.13 11.92
N SER A 7 -17.61 -15.43 13.05
CA SER A 7 -18.10 -14.46 14.03
C SER A 7 -17.02 -13.90 14.96
N HIS A 8 -15.77 -14.38 14.86
CA HIS A 8 -14.71 -13.93 15.75
C HIS A 8 -14.38 -12.45 15.49
N PRO A 9 -14.44 -11.56 16.50
CA PRO A 9 -14.32 -10.12 16.31
C PRO A 9 -13.01 -9.71 15.64
N ARG A 10 -11.95 -10.50 15.87
CA ARG A 10 -10.60 -10.25 15.33
C ARG A 10 -10.19 -11.19 14.20
N ARG A 11 -11.15 -11.83 13.52
CA ARG A 11 -10.86 -12.81 12.47
C ARG A 11 -9.94 -12.25 11.39
N ALA A 12 -10.16 -11.01 10.96
CA ALA A 12 -9.35 -10.37 9.93
C ALA A 12 -7.87 -10.25 10.35
N SER A 13 -7.60 -9.70 11.55
CA SER A 13 -6.23 -9.61 12.10
C SER A 13 -5.57 -10.99 12.23
N LEU A 14 -6.27 -11.99 12.74
CA LEU A 14 -5.71 -13.35 12.90
C LEU A 14 -5.36 -14.01 11.56
N LEU A 15 -6.23 -13.85 10.55
CA LEU A 15 -5.96 -14.34 9.19
C LEU A 15 -4.79 -13.60 8.54
N ALA A 16 -4.72 -12.27 8.69
CA ALA A 16 -3.59 -11.47 8.20
C ALA A 16 -2.26 -11.93 8.82
N ARG A 17 -2.25 -12.18 10.13
CA ARG A 17 -1.07 -12.71 10.84
C ARG A 17 -0.66 -14.08 10.30
N GLN A 18 -1.62 -14.99 10.11
CA GLN A 18 -1.33 -16.32 9.57
C GLN A 18 -0.73 -16.23 8.16
N ARG A 19 -1.32 -15.40 7.28
CA ARG A 19 -0.79 -15.17 5.92
C ARG A 19 0.66 -14.68 5.94
N LEU A 20 1.00 -13.76 6.84
CA LEU A 20 2.37 -13.27 6.98
C LEU A 20 3.32 -14.35 7.53
N VAL A 21 2.89 -15.16 8.48
CA VAL A 21 3.70 -16.28 8.99
C VAL A 21 3.98 -17.29 7.88
N ASP A 22 2.96 -17.66 7.11
CA ASP A 22 3.09 -18.61 5.99
C ASP A 22 3.99 -18.04 4.89
N ALA A 23 3.81 -16.75 4.55
CA ALA A 23 4.64 -16.07 3.57
C ALA A 23 6.11 -15.92 4.02
N ALA A 24 6.35 -15.68 5.31
CA ALA A 24 7.70 -15.68 5.87
C ALA A 24 8.35 -17.06 5.76
N ALA A 25 7.63 -18.13 6.12
CA ALA A 25 8.11 -19.51 5.98
C ALA A 25 8.40 -19.88 4.51
N ALA A 26 7.65 -19.33 3.57
CA ALA A 26 7.88 -19.49 2.13
C ALA A 26 9.00 -18.59 1.56
N GLY A 27 9.60 -17.71 2.37
CA GLY A 27 10.72 -16.84 1.97
C GLY A 27 10.31 -15.55 1.24
N LEU A 28 9.02 -15.19 1.22
CA LEU A 28 8.53 -13.95 0.60
C LEU A 28 8.88 -12.70 1.42
N LEU A 29 9.10 -12.87 2.72
CA LEU A 29 9.28 -11.78 3.67
C LEU A 29 10.70 -11.74 4.25
N ALA A 30 11.11 -10.57 4.73
CA ALA A 30 12.30 -10.43 5.57
C ALA A 30 11.97 -10.78 7.02
N ASP A 31 12.97 -11.14 7.82
CA ASP A 31 12.76 -11.47 9.24
C ASP A 31 12.11 -10.32 10.03
N SER A 32 12.42 -9.07 9.64
CA SER A 32 11.84 -7.87 10.23
C SER A 32 10.38 -7.62 9.85
N ALA A 33 9.83 -8.34 8.86
CA ALA A 33 8.46 -8.15 8.37
C ALA A 33 7.40 -8.42 9.44
N LEU A 34 7.58 -9.48 10.22
CA LEU A 34 6.66 -9.86 11.32
C LEU A 34 6.73 -8.84 12.46
N ILE A 35 7.92 -8.29 12.74
CA ILE A 35 8.11 -7.22 13.73
C ILE A 35 7.41 -5.95 13.28
N ALA A 36 7.57 -5.57 12.00
CA ALA A 36 6.89 -4.43 11.41
C ALA A 36 5.37 -4.59 11.45
N HIS A 37 4.86 -5.79 11.18
CA HIS A 37 3.43 -6.08 11.30
C HIS A 37 2.93 -5.97 12.75
N GLY A 38 3.63 -6.58 13.72
CA GLY A 38 3.25 -6.49 15.13
C GLY A 38 3.24 -5.05 15.67
N ARG A 39 4.16 -4.19 15.20
CA ARG A 39 4.09 -2.74 15.45
C ARG A 39 2.82 -2.13 14.90
N GLY A 40 2.46 -2.45 13.65
CA GLY A 40 1.21 -2.01 13.04
C GLY A 40 0.00 -2.44 13.87
N GLU A 41 -0.08 -3.73 14.22
CA GLU A 41 -1.19 -4.26 15.04
C GLU A 41 -1.36 -3.47 16.35
N ALA A 42 -0.27 -3.10 17.02
CA ALA A 42 -0.31 -2.28 18.24
C ALA A 42 -1.04 -0.94 18.02
N PHE A 43 -0.74 -0.23 16.94
CA PHE A 43 -1.45 1.01 16.57
C PHE A 43 -2.87 0.75 16.10
N ASP A 44 -3.14 -0.37 15.44
CA ASP A 44 -4.48 -0.72 14.99
C ASP A 44 -5.44 -0.95 16.17
N TYR A 45 -4.97 -1.53 17.28
CA TYR A 45 -5.76 -1.60 18.52
C TYR A 45 -6.13 -0.21 19.06
N LEU A 46 -5.21 0.76 18.98
CA LEU A 46 -5.48 2.14 19.41
C LEU A 46 -6.51 2.81 18.50
N LEU A 47 -6.50 2.52 17.20
CA LEU A 47 -7.55 2.96 16.27
C LEU A 47 -8.90 2.23 16.47
N GLY A 48 -8.87 1.07 17.13
CA GLY A 48 -10.02 0.21 17.33
C GLY A 48 -10.31 -0.70 16.13
N GLU A 49 -9.27 -1.07 15.38
CA GLU A 49 -9.32 -2.01 14.22
C GLU A 49 -10.35 -1.60 13.15
N ARG A 50 -10.49 -0.28 12.95
CA ARG A 50 -11.44 0.33 12.02
C ARG A 50 -10.82 1.51 11.29
N THR A 51 -11.31 1.79 10.09
CA THR A 51 -10.98 3.02 9.36
C THR A 51 -11.66 4.22 10.01
N SER A 52 -10.86 5.18 10.49
CA SER A 52 -11.34 6.45 11.06
C SER A 52 -11.82 7.44 9.98
N ASP A 53 -12.53 8.49 10.39
CA ASP A 53 -12.96 9.54 9.46
C ASP A 53 -11.78 10.28 8.83
N SER A 54 -10.71 10.53 9.59
CA SER A 54 -9.48 11.12 9.05
C SER A 54 -8.86 10.23 7.98
N ALA A 55 -8.82 8.90 8.19
CA ALA A 55 -8.34 7.95 7.20
C ALA A 55 -9.24 7.92 5.95
N ARG A 56 -10.57 8.01 6.09
CA ARG A 56 -11.50 8.09 4.94
C ARG A 56 -11.26 9.34 4.10
N LEU A 57 -11.05 10.49 4.74
CA LEU A 57 -10.72 11.74 4.04
C LEU A 57 -9.37 11.63 3.32
N ALA A 58 -8.36 11.05 3.98
CA ALA A 58 -7.07 10.80 3.34
C ALA A 58 -7.18 9.83 2.16
N ILE A 59 -8.01 8.79 2.25
CA ILE A 59 -8.26 7.84 1.15
C ILE A 59 -8.86 8.55 -0.07
N LEU A 60 -9.86 9.41 0.14
CA LEU A 60 -10.49 10.18 -0.95
C LEU A 60 -9.49 11.11 -1.63
N GLU A 61 -8.67 11.81 -0.84
CA GLU A 61 -7.66 12.72 -1.39
C GLU A 61 -6.52 11.95 -2.11
N VAL A 62 -6.09 10.81 -1.58
CA VAL A 62 -5.12 9.92 -2.26
C VAL A 62 -5.69 9.42 -3.58
N ALA A 63 -6.96 9.00 -3.62
CA ALA A 63 -7.63 8.61 -4.85
C ALA A 63 -7.62 9.75 -5.89
N ALA A 64 -7.96 10.96 -5.45
CA ALA A 64 -8.01 12.13 -6.31
C ALA A 64 -6.63 12.47 -6.92
N ARG A 65 -5.58 12.44 -6.10
CA ARG A 65 -4.21 12.71 -6.55
C ARG A 65 -3.67 11.64 -7.48
N LEU A 66 -4.02 10.38 -7.25
CA LEU A 66 -3.65 9.29 -8.15
C LEU A 66 -4.34 9.43 -9.52
N LEU A 67 -5.62 9.84 -9.55
CA LEU A 67 -6.35 10.10 -10.79
C LEU A 67 -5.79 11.32 -11.56
N ALA A 68 -5.34 12.35 -10.84
CA ALA A 68 -4.77 13.55 -11.42
C ALA A 68 -3.28 13.42 -11.83
N ALA A 69 -2.60 12.34 -11.43
CA ALA A 69 -1.18 12.12 -11.71
C ALA A 69 -0.93 11.78 -13.19
N GLU A 70 0.17 12.29 -13.76
CA GLU A 70 0.55 11.97 -15.13
C GLU A 70 1.19 10.57 -15.23
N ARG A 71 1.97 10.19 -14.22
CA ARG A 71 2.71 8.92 -14.16
C ARG A 71 2.66 8.34 -12.74
N PRO A 72 1.45 7.94 -12.25
CA PRO A 72 1.34 7.30 -10.95
C PRO A 72 2.04 5.93 -10.94
N VAL A 73 2.60 5.55 -9.80
CA VAL A 73 3.16 4.21 -9.58
C VAL A 73 2.70 3.67 -8.23
N ILE A 74 2.35 2.39 -8.18
CA ILE A 74 2.05 1.69 -6.92
C ILE A 74 3.27 0.86 -6.52
N SER A 75 3.98 1.33 -5.51
CA SER A 75 5.12 0.61 -4.92
C SER A 75 4.63 -0.40 -3.89
N VAL A 76 5.05 -1.65 -4.02
CA VAL A 76 4.70 -2.72 -3.08
C VAL A 76 5.95 -3.39 -2.51
N ASN A 77 5.94 -3.62 -1.20
CA ASN A 77 6.93 -4.48 -0.53
C ASN A 77 6.32 -5.85 -0.21
N GLY A 78 7.11 -6.75 0.39
CA GLY A 78 6.64 -8.10 0.73
C GLY A 78 5.35 -8.12 1.58
N ASN A 79 5.28 -7.29 2.63
CA ASN A 79 4.06 -7.22 3.48
C ASN A 79 2.85 -6.76 2.67
N THR A 80 3.04 -5.77 1.81
CA THR A 80 1.96 -5.21 0.98
C THR A 80 1.46 -6.23 -0.03
N VAL A 81 2.35 -6.98 -0.69
CA VAL A 81 1.96 -8.06 -1.62
C VAL A 81 1.10 -9.10 -0.89
N VAL A 82 1.54 -9.56 0.28
CA VAL A 82 0.85 -10.61 1.05
C VAL A 82 -0.50 -10.15 1.58
N LEU A 83 -0.60 -8.92 2.07
CA LEU A 83 -1.81 -8.40 2.73
C LEU A 83 -2.80 -7.79 1.75
N ALA A 84 -2.31 -7.11 0.70
CA ALA A 84 -3.11 -6.22 -0.13
C ALA A 84 -2.75 -6.27 -1.63
N GLY A 85 -2.02 -7.30 -2.09
CA GLY A 85 -1.57 -7.40 -3.49
C GLY A 85 -2.71 -7.34 -4.51
N LYS A 86 -3.82 -8.03 -4.25
CA LYS A 86 -5.02 -7.97 -5.11
C LYS A 86 -5.61 -6.56 -5.19
N ALA A 87 -5.72 -5.87 -4.05
CA ALA A 87 -6.23 -4.50 -4.01
C ALA A 87 -5.29 -3.53 -4.76
N ALA A 88 -3.97 -3.68 -4.60
CA ALA A 88 -2.98 -2.94 -5.38
C ALA A 88 -3.15 -3.16 -6.90
N ILE A 89 -3.41 -4.40 -7.33
CA ILE A 89 -3.70 -4.74 -8.74
C ILE A 89 -4.97 -4.06 -9.24
N ARG A 90 -6.04 -4.03 -8.43
CA ARG A 90 -7.28 -3.34 -8.82
C ARG A 90 -7.07 -1.84 -8.98
N ILE A 91 -6.34 -1.22 -8.06
CA ILE A 91 -5.97 0.20 -8.12
C ILE A 91 -5.12 0.46 -9.38
N ALA A 92 -4.09 -0.35 -9.64
CA ALA A 92 -3.22 -0.22 -10.81
C ALA A 92 -4.00 -0.31 -12.12
N ALA A 93 -4.88 -1.30 -12.23
CA ALA A 93 -5.72 -1.50 -13.42
C ALA A 93 -6.68 -0.33 -13.64
N SER A 94 -7.26 0.22 -12.55
CA SER A 94 -8.16 1.37 -12.62
C SER A 94 -7.44 2.65 -13.06
N LEU A 95 -6.17 2.80 -12.69
CA LEU A 95 -5.32 3.95 -13.05
C LEU A 95 -4.53 3.75 -14.34
N SER A 96 -4.57 2.55 -14.94
CA SER A 96 -3.69 2.16 -16.05
C SER A 96 -2.20 2.40 -15.76
N CYS A 97 -1.77 2.08 -14.54
CA CYS A 97 -0.42 2.39 -14.05
C CYS A 97 0.37 1.13 -13.65
N PRO A 98 1.71 1.18 -13.57
CA PRO A 98 2.50 0.03 -13.16
C PRO A 98 2.45 -0.20 -11.64
N ILE A 99 2.71 -1.45 -11.26
CA ILE A 99 3.07 -1.85 -9.90
C ILE A 99 4.56 -2.12 -9.87
N GLU A 100 5.29 -1.57 -8.90
CA GLU A 100 6.71 -1.84 -8.73
C GLU A 100 6.99 -2.57 -7.41
N VAL A 101 7.60 -3.76 -7.48
CA VAL A 101 8.12 -4.44 -6.30
C VAL A 101 9.39 -3.73 -5.83
N ASN A 102 9.32 -3.09 -4.66
CA ASN A 102 10.41 -2.34 -4.09
C ASN A 102 10.76 -2.83 -2.67
N LEU A 103 11.97 -3.36 -2.50
CA LEU A 103 12.40 -4.02 -1.27
C LEU A 103 13.60 -3.32 -0.64
N TYR A 104 13.60 -3.26 0.69
CA TYR A 104 14.78 -2.85 1.45
C TYR A 104 15.88 -3.94 1.41
N TYR A 105 15.50 -5.19 1.69
CA TYR A 105 16.37 -6.36 1.63
C TYR A 105 16.08 -7.14 0.35
N ARG A 106 16.74 -6.75 -0.75
CA ARG A 106 16.59 -7.37 -2.06
C ARG A 106 17.44 -8.63 -2.16
N THR A 107 16.80 -9.76 -2.49
CA THR A 107 17.48 -10.97 -2.97
C THR A 107 16.79 -11.43 -4.27
N PRO A 108 17.52 -12.03 -5.22
CA PRO A 108 16.92 -12.52 -6.48
C PRO A 108 15.73 -13.45 -6.22
N GLU A 109 15.89 -14.41 -5.30
CA GLU A 109 14.85 -15.37 -4.94
C GLU A 109 13.58 -14.70 -4.37
N ARG A 110 13.72 -13.70 -3.49
CA ARG A 110 12.57 -13.00 -2.92
C ARG A 110 11.84 -12.17 -3.97
N ILE A 111 12.57 -11.50 -4.85
CA ILE A 111 11.99 -10.74 -5.95
C ILE A 111 11.20 -11.68 -6.87
N GLU A 112 11.80 -12.79 -7.29
CA GLU A 112 11.14 -13.79 -8.14
C GLU A 112 9.84 -14.33 -7.51
N LYS A 113 9.88 -14.69 -6.23
CA LYS A 113 8.69 -15.15 -5.49
C LYS A 113 7.59 -14.09 -5.42
N LEU A 114 7.93 -12.83 -5.15
CA LEU A 114 6.94 -11.75 -5.07
C LEU A 114 6.34 -11.41 -6.44
N LEU A 115 7.16 -11.40 -7.49
CA LEU A 115 6.68 -11.19 -8.86
C LEU A 115 5.74 -12.31 -9.30
N THR A 116 6.11 -13.57 -9.02
CA THR A 116 5.27 -14.73 -9.31
C THR A 116 3.94 -14.65 -8.55
N GLY A 117 3.97 -14.34 -7.25
CA GLY A 117 2.75 -14.17 -6.46
C GLY A 117 1.86 -13.03 -6.95
N LEU A 118 2.43 -11.91 -7.40
CA LEU A 118 1.66 -10.83 -8.02
C LEU A 118 1.05 -11.24 -9.35
N GLU A 119 1.75 -12.04 -10.16
CA GLU A 119 1.22 -12.57 -11.43
C GLU A 119 0.04 -13.53 -11.21
N GLU A 120 0.13 -14.41 -10.22
CA GLU A 120 -0.97 -15.28 -9.81
C GLU A 120 -2.18 -14.45 -9.35
N MET A 121 -1.95 -13.47 -8.47
CA MET A 121 -2.99 -12.55 -8.02
C MET A 121 -3.60 -11.75 -9.18
N ARG A 122 -2.80 -11.37 -10.19
CA ARG A 122 -3.26 -10.65 -11.38
C ARG A 122 -4.21 -11.50 -12.20
N ALA A 123 -3.91 -12.78 -12.37
CA ALA A 123 -4.80 -13.72 -13.06
C ALA A 123 -6.14 -13.91 -12.31
N GLU A 124 -6.09 -13.97 -10.97
CA GLU A 124 -7.30 -14.03 -10.15
C GLU A 124 -8.14 -12.76 -10.30
N VAL A 125 -7.52 -11.57 -10.17
CA VAL A 125 -8.22 -10.28 -10.27
C VAL A 125 -8.82 -10.07 -11.67
N ALA A 126 -8.15 -10.52 -12.74
CA ALA A 126 -8.70 -10.45 -14.10
C ALA A 126 -9.98 -11.30 -14.30
N SER A 127 -10.22 -12.27 -13.41
CA SER A 127 -11.40 -13.13 -13.41
C SER A 127 -12.51 -12.63 -12.48
N GLU A 128 -12.26 -11.58 -11.69
CA GLU A 128 -13.26 -10.94 -10.83
C GLU A 128 -14.22 -10.08 -11.65
N ALA A 129 -15.40 -9.81 -11.08
CA ALA A 129 -16.37 -8.92 -11.71
C ALA A 129 -15.78 -7.51 -11.89
N PRO A 130 -16.10 -6.82 -12.99
CA PRO A 130 -15.64 -5.45 -13.22
C PRO A 130 -16.12 -4.54 -12.07
N PRO A 131 -15.28 -3.59 -11.62
CA PRO A 131 -15.65 -2.66 -10.54
C PRO A 131 -16.58 -1.52 -11.02
N ASN A 132 -16.83 -1.41 -12.32
CA ASN A 132 -17.66 -0.38 -12.95
C ASN A 132 -18.61 -1.01 -13.99
N ASP A 133 -19.37 -0.18 -14.71
CA ASP A 133 -20.31 -0.62 -15.76
C ASP A 133 -19.64 -1.20 -17.02
N GLY A 134 -18.32 -1.43 -16.98
CA GLY A 134 -17.56 -2.08 -18.05
C GLY A 134 -17.85 -3.57 -18.18
N THR A 135 -17.43 -4.15 -19.30
CA THR A 135 -17.56 -5.60 -19.54
C THR A 135 -16.43 -6.38 -18.85
N GLN A 136 -16.67 -7.66 -18.57
CA GLN A 136 -15.64 -8.57 -18.05
C GLN A 136 -14.37 -8.59 -18.93
N ALA A 137 -14.53 -8.51 -20.25
CA ALA A 137 -13.40 -8.51 -21.18
C ALA A 137 -12.54 -7.24 -21.03
N GLN A 138 -13.17 -6.06 -20.96
CA GLN A 138 -12.47 -4.79 -20.75
C GLN A 138 -11.73 -4.77 -19.42
N TRP A 139 -12.34 -5.32 -18.36
CA TRP A 139 -11.68 -5.43 -17.06
C TRP A 139 -10.47 -6.35 -17.12
N ALA A 140 -10.64 -7.56 -17.65
CA ALA A 140 -9.54 -8.51 -17.78
C ALA A 140 -8.38 -7.96 -18.62
N ASP A 141 -8.68 -7.22 -19.69
CA ASP A 141 -7.66 -6.57 -20.54
C ASP A 141 -6.94 -5.46 -19.80
N SER A 142 -7.66 -4.62 -19.02
CA SER A 142 -7.07 -3.57 -18.19
C SER A 142 -6.13 -4.15 -17.13
N VAL A 143 -6.54 -5.23 -16.46
CA VAL A 143 -5.72 -5.93 -15.47
C VAL A 143 -4.48 -6.57 -16.10
N LYS A 144 -4.60 -7.18 -17.29
CA LYS A 144 -3.45 -7.78 -17.99
C LYS A 144 -2.48 -6.75 -18.54
N ALA A 145 -2.95 -5.54 -18.85
CA ALA A 145 -2.14 -4.46 -19.39
C ALA A 145 -1.19 -3.84 -18.35
N ILE A 146 -1.45 -4.01 -17.04
CA ILE A 146 -0.56 -3.46 -16.01
C ILE A 146 0.83 -4.11 -16.09
N GLN A 147 1.87 -3.30 -15.94
CA GLN A 147 3.24 -3.78 -15.84
C GLN A 147 3.58 -4.06 -14.38
N ILE A 148 4.07 -5.26 -14.10
CA ILE A 148 4.66 -5.61 -12.80
C ILE A 148 6.18 -5.44 -12.92
N LEU A 149 6.68 -4.36 -12.34
CA LEU A 149 8.08 -3.94 -12.34
C LEU A 149 8.82 -4.44 -11.09
N GLY A 150 10.14 -4.29 -11.10
CA GLY A 150 11.01 -4.60 -9.96
C GLY A 150 11.91 -5.82 -10.16
N ALA A 151 11.75 -6.59 -11.24
CA ALA A 151 12.67 -7.68 -11.62
C ALA A 151 14.08 -7.14 -11.89
N GLU A 152 14.16 -6.12 -12.74
CA GLU A 152 15.36 -5.37 -13.02
C GLU A 152 15.35 -4.05 -12.25
N SER A 153 16.53 -3.56 -11.88
CA SER A 153 16.74 -2.24 -11.30
C SER A 153 17.65 -1.45 -12.22
N ASP A 154 17.06 -0.90 -13.27
CA ASP A 154 17.72 -0.05 -14.26
C ASP A 154 17.65 1.44 -13.90
N GLY A 155 17.02 1.77 -12.77
CA GLY A 155 16.85 3.12 -12.26
C GLY A 155 17.36 3.34 -10.84
N ARG A 156 17.37 4.61 -10.42
CA ARG A 156 17.86 5.02 -9.11
C ARG A 156 17.11 6.22 -8.52
N ILE A 157 16.79 6.13 -7.22
CA ILE A 157 16.35 7.25 -6.39
C ILE A 157 17.59 8.06 -5.99
N GLU A 158 17.74 9.25 -6.59
CA GLU A 158 18.80 10.19 -6.23
C GLU A 158 18.69 10.64 -4.77
N GLY A 159 19.84 10.88 -4.13
CA GLY A 159 19.90 11.25 -2.70
C GLY A 159 19.77 10.07 -1.73
N LEU A 160 19.56 8.84 -2.23
CA LEU A 160 19.51 7.63 -1.42
C LEU A 160 20.71 6.70 -1.74
N GLU A 161 21.25 6.08 -0.69
CA GLU A 161 22.40 5.16 -0.80
C GLU A 161 21.99 3.69 -0.66
N GLY A 162 22.82 2.82 -1.23
CA GLY A 162 22.71 1.37 -1.09
C GLY A 162 21.57 0.74 -1.89
N PRO A 163 21.22 -0.53 -1.58
CA PRO A 163 20.21 -1.29 -2.31
C PRO A 163 18.82 -0.64 -2.33
N ARG A 164 18.48 0.15 -1.30
CA ARG A 164 17.20 0.86 -1.18
C ARG A 164 17.03 2.01 -2.19
N ALA A 165 18.12 2.46 -2.82
CA ALA A 165 18.09 3.46 -3.87
C ALA A 165 17.74 2.88 -5.25
N LEU A 166 17.76 1.56 -5.40
CA LEU A 166 17.49 0.89 -6.67
C LEU A 166 15.99 0.86 -6.94
N CYS A 167 15.60 1.23 -8.15
CA CYS A 167 14.22 1.19 -8.62
C CYS A 167 14.16 0.92 -10.13
N SER A 168 12.96 0.88 -10.72
CA SER A 168 12.81 0.84 -12.17
C SER A 168 12.81 2.26 -12.75
N ARG A 169 13.53 2.43 -13.86
CA ARG A 169 13.59 3.71 -14.59
C ARG A 169 12.23 4.12 -15.14
N ILE A 170 11.43 3.15 -15.58
CA ILE A 170 10.07 3.37 -16.09
C ILE A 170 9.00 3.31 -15.00
N GLY A 171 9.39 3.05 -13.76
CA GLY A 171 8.52 3.04 -12.58
C GLY A 171 8.82 4.22 -11.67
N ILE A 172 9.25 3.95 -10.44
CA ILE A 172 9.43 4.98 -9.38
C ILE A 172 10.32 6.15 -9.84
N GLU A 173 11.34 5.92 -10.65
CA GLU A 173 12.21 7.01 -11.13
C GLU A 173 11.46 8.01 -12.00
N ALA A 174 10.66 7.53 -12.96
CA ALA A 174 9.87 8.37 -13.86
C ALA A 174 8.59 8.92 -13.23
N ALA A 175 8.13 8.36 -12.11
CA ALA A 175 6.88 8.71 -11.47
C ALA A 175 6.83 10.17 -11.00
N ASP A 176 5.70 10.84 -11.18
CA ASP A 176 5.38 12.11 -10.51
C ASP A 176 4.68 11.86 -9.17
N THR A 177 3.91 10.78 -9.06
CA THR A 177 3.19 10.36 -7.85
C THR A 177 3.45 8.89 -7.54
N VAL A 178 3.75 8.58 -6.27
CA VAL A 178 4.02 7.21 -5.81
C VAL A 178 3.13 6.89 -4.61
N LEU A 179 2.29 5.86 -4.75
CA LEU A 179 1.63 5.21 -3.62
C LEU A 179 2.58 4.18 -3.02
N VAL A 180 2.92 4.32 -1.73
CA VAL A 180 3.88 3.45 -1.07
C VAL A 180 3.46 3.07 0.35
N PRO A 181 2.80 1.92 0.52
CA PRO A 181 2.43 1.40 1.83
C PRO A 181 3.64 0.88 2.62
N LEU A 182 3.62 1.07 3.95
CA LEU A 182 4.59 0.47 4.89
C LEU A 182 6.05 0.81 4.54
N GLU A 183 6.33 2.11 4.37
CA GLU A 183 7.57 2.63 3.80
C GLU A 183 8.64 3.04 4.83
N ASP A 184 9.92 2.88 4.47
CA ASP A 184 11.10 3.42 5.15
C ASP A 184 11.16 4.95 5.07
N GLY A 185 11.49 5.58 6.19
CA GLY A 185 11.52 7.04 6.33
C GLY A 185 12.54 7.72 5.41
N ASP A 186 13.73 7.13 5.23
CA ASP A 186 14.77 7.75 4.39
C ASP A 186 14.37 7.72 2.91
N ARG A 187 13.74 6.64 2.46
CA ARG A 187 13.22 6.55 1.08
C ARG A 187 12.08 7.53 0.83
N CYS A 188 11.15 7.65 1.78
CA CYS A 188 10.09 8.67 1.71
C CYS A 188 10.68 10.08 1.60
N GLU A 189 11.67 10.41 2.44
CA GLU A 189 12.37 11.71 2.39
C GLU A 189 13.06 11.95 1.05
N ALA A 190 13.74 10.94 0.49
CA ALA A 190 14.41 11.06 -0.81
C ALA A 190 13.42 11.29 -1.95
N LEU A 191 12.31 10.55 -2.01
CA LEU A 191 11.27 10.73 -3.02
C LEU A 191 10.64 12.13 -2.94
N MET A 192 10.36 12.61 -1.72
CA MET A 192 9.85 13.97 -1.49
C MET A 192 10.85 15.04 -1.92
N ALA A 193 12.16 14.83 -1.70
CA ALA A 193 13.20 15.76 -2.12
C ALA A 193 13.31 15.88 -3.65
N LEU A 194 12.89 14.85 -4.39
CA LEU A 194 12.80 14.85 -5.85
C LEU A 194 11.50 15.48 -6.39
N GLY A 195 10.68 16.08 -5.51
CA GLY A 195 9.44 16.76 -5.89
C GLY A 195 8.29 15.82 -6.24
N LYS A 196 8.42 14.52 -5.97
CA LYS A 196 7.36 13.54 -6.18
C LYS A 196 6.28 13.70 -5.12
N GLN A 197 5.02 13.44 -5.47
CA GLN A 197 3.98 13.23 -4.49
C GLN A 197 4.12 11.83 -3.89
N VAL A 198 4.29 11.74 -2.57
CA VAL A 198 4.44 10.46 -1.87
C VAL A 198 3.21 10.22 -1.02
N LEU A 199 2.40 9.25 -1.42
CA LEU A 199 1.14 8.89 -0.79
C LEU A 199 1.37 7.60 0.01
N VAL A 200 1.14 7.63 1.31
CA VAL A 200 1.57 6.55 2.22
C VAL A 200 0.38 5.93 2.93
N VAL A 201 0.46 4.62 3.17
CA VAL A 201 -0.37 3.93 4.17
C VAL A 201 0.52 3.48 5.32
N ASP A 202 0.29 4.01 6.52
CA ASP A 202 1.03 3.66 7.73
C ASP A 202 0.15 3.82 8.97
N LEU A 203 0.03 2.75 9.75
CA LEU A 203 -0.73 2.74 11.00
C LEU A 203 -0.11 3.65 12.07
N ASN A 204 1.18 3.98 11.98
CA ASN A 204 1.84 4.85 12.94
C ASN A 204 1.87 6.32 12.46
N PRO A 205 0.98 7.21 12.96
CA PRO A 205 0.96 8.62 12.56
C PRO A 205 2.19 9.42 13.01
N LEU A 206 3.04 8.84 13.86
CA LEU A 206 4.26 9.45 14.38
C LEU A 206 5.52 9.00 13.64
N SER A 207 5.41 8.08 12.67
CA SER A 207 6.57 7.61 11.93
C SER A 207 7.20 8.76 11.12
N ARG A 208 8.51 8.66 10.85
CA ARG A 208 9.20 9.63 9.98
C ARG A 208 8.52 9.72 8.62
N THR A 209 8.16 8.56 8.06
CA THR A 209 7.41 8.41 6.82
C THR A 209 6.08 9.17 6.87
N ALA A 210 5.22 8.89 7.85
CA ALA A 210 3.90 9.51 7.98
C ALA A 210 3.97 11.03 8.04
N ARG A 211 4.93 11.55 8.82
CA ARG A 211 5.12 13.00 9.00
C ARG A 211 5.70 13.72 7.78
N ARG A 212 6.36 13.00 6.87
CA ARG A 212 7.05 13.59 5.72
C ARG A 212 6.29 13.45 4.41
N ALA A 213 5.50 12.39 4.27
CA ALA A 213 4.70 12.10 3.09
C ALA A 213 3.79 13.28 2.72
N THR A 214 3.46 13.40 1.43
CA THR A 214 2.46 14.34 0.94
C THR A 214 1.13 14.09 1.66
N ILE A 215 0.71 12.82 1.72
CA ILE A 215 -0.48 12.37 2.45
C ILE A 215 -0.21 11.03 3.10
N THR A 216 -0.75 10.84 4.31
CA THR A 216 -0.75 9.55 4.99
C THR A 216 -2.16 9.08 5.31
N ILE A 217 -2.51 7.91 4.80
CA ILE A 217 -3.67 7.15 5.27
C ILE A 217 -3.24 6.39 6.52
N VAL A 218 -3.76 6.82 7.68
CA VAL A 218 -3.50 6.17 8.97
C VAL A 218 -4.51 5.04 9.17
N ASP A 219 -4.29 3.93 8.50
CA ASP A 219 -5.16 2.75 8.51
C ASP A 219 -4.36 1.47 8.18
N GLU A 220 -4.96 0.31 8.41
CA GLU A 220 -4.39 -0.99 8.07
C GLU A 220 -4.38 -1.17 6.54
N VAL A 221 -3.30 -1.73 6.00
CA VAL A 221 -3.02 -1.71 4.55
C VAL A 221 -4.07 -2.43 3.72
N SER A 222 -4.60 -3.57 4.18
CA SER A 222 -5.67 -4.27 3.44
C SER A 222 -6.94 -3.43 3.42
N ARG A 223 -7.38 -2.88 4.57
CA ARG A 223 -8.57 -2.01 4.64
C ARG A 223 -8.40 -0.75 3.78
N ALA A 224 -7.25 -0.10 3.89
CA ALA A 224 -6.95 1.14 3.19
C ALA A 224 -6.98 0.95 1.66
N LEU A 225 -6.33 -0.08 1.14
CA LEU A 225 -6.25 -0.31 -0.30
C LEU A 225 -7.59 -0.80 -0.88
N ASP A 226 -8.37 -1.60 -0.14
CA ASP A 226 -9.72 -1.98 -0.59
C ASP A 226 -10.64 -0.74 -0.68
N LEU A 227 -10.61 0.13 0.35
CA LEU A 227 -11.37 1.38 0.34
C LEU A 227 -10.86 2.36 -0.73
N LEU A 228 -9.55 2.45 -0.96
CA LEU A 228 -8.96 3.26 -2.01
C LEU A 228 -9.37 2.79 -3.40
N SER A 229 -9.38 1.47 -3.65
CA SER A 229 -9.88 0.90 -4.90
C SER A 229 -11.33 1.31 -5.17
N ALA A 230 -12.18 1.36 -4.13
CA ALA A 230 -13.56 1.81 -4.26
C ALA A 230 -13.65 3.34 -4.45
N ALA A 231 -12.82 4.11 -3.75
CA ALA A 231 -12.78 5.58 -3.83
C ALA A 231 -12.39 6.09 -5.23
N LEU A 232 -11.54 5.37 -5.96
CA LEU A 232 -11.21 5.73 -7.35
C LEU A 232 -12.46 5.80 -8.25
N LEU A 233 -13.46 4.96 -8.00
CA LEU A 233 -14.69 4.90 -8.80
C LEU A 233 -15.59 6.12 -8.60
N THR A 234 -15.39 6.89 -7.52
CA THR A 234 -16.17 8.11 -7.27
C THR A 234 -15.60 9.34 -7.97
N ASN A 235 -14.49 9.19 -8.72
CA ASN A 235 -13.79 10.26 -9.42
C ASN A 235 -13.61 11.54 -8.57
N PRO A 236 -13.01 11.44 -7.37
CA PRO A 236 -12.78 12.61 -6.53
C PRO A 236 -11.75 13.54 -7.17
N GLU A 237 -11.88 14.84 -6.87
CA GLU A 237 -10.96 15.88 -7.33
C GLU A 237 -10.03 16.33 -6.18
N PRO A 238 -8.74 16.63 -6.46
CA PRO A 238 -7.79 17.01 -5.41
C PRO A 238 -8.23 18.26 -4.65
N ALA A 239 -8.12 18.23 -3.33
CA ALA A 239 -8.41 19.35 -2.44
C ALA A 239 -7.14 19.95 -1.81
N ASP A 240 -7.31 21.07 -1.11
CA ASP A 240 -6.27 21.60 -0.23
C ASP A 240 -6.25 20.77 1.07
N PHE A 241 -5.41 19.73 1.09
CA PHE A 241 -5.36 18.74 2.16
C PHE A 241 -4.19 18.99 3.13
N ASP A 242 -4.49 19.30 4.39
CA ASP A 242 -3.48 19.41 5.45
C ASP A 242 -3.18 18.04 6.07
N ASN A 243 -2.10 17.40 5.60
CA ASN A 243 -1.66 16.12 6.16
C ASN A 243 -1.30 16.21 7.65
N SER A 244 -0.81 17.36 8.15
CA SER A 244 -0.52 17.52 9.57
C SER A 244 -1.80 17.54 10.42
N ALA A 245 -2.87 18.16 9.93
CA ALA A 245 -4.17 18.09 10.58
C ALA A 245 -4.73 16.66 10.57
N ASN A 246 -4.61 15.95 9.45
CA ASN A 246 -5.01 14.56 9.32
C ASN A 246 -4.28 13.64 10.34
N LEU A 247 -2.96 13.78 10.49
CA LEU A 247 -2.19 13.01 11.48
C LEU A 247 -2.61 13.36 12.93
N ARG A 248 -2.88 14.63 13.23
CA ARG A 248 -3.41 15.04 14.55
C ARG A 248 -4.79 14.43 14.82
N ALA A 249 -5.66 14.38 13.81
CA ALA A 249 -6.97 13.76 13.94
C ALA A 249 -6.86 12.25 14.21
N ALA A 250 -5.96 11.55 13.50
CA ALA A 250 -5.70 10.12 13.77
C ALA A 250 -5.17 9.88 15.20
N LEU A 251 -4.26 10.74 15.67
CA LEU A 251 -3.76 10.69 17.06
C LEU A 251 -4.87 10.94 18.09
N HIS A 252 -5.82 11.83 17.80
CA HIS A 252 -6.95 12.08 18.68
C HIS A 252 -7.83 10.83 18.82
N VAL A 253 -8.16 10.16 17.71
CA VAL A 253 -8.88 8.87 17.73
C VAL A 253 -8.14 7.81 18.55
N MET A 254 -6.80 7.77 18.44
CA MET A 254 -5.97 6.86 19.25
C MET A 254 -5.98 7.25 20.74
N ALA A 255 -5.99 8.54 21.07
CA ALA A 255 -6.01 9.00 22.47
C ALA A 255 -7.33 8.65 23.17
N GLU A 256 -8.45 8.74 22.45
CA GLU A 256 -9.77 8.29 22.92
C GLU A 256 -9.86 6.78 23.16
N SER A 257 -8.84 5.99 22.80
CA SER A 257 -8.81 4.56 23.11
C SER A 257 -8.86 4.24 24.59
N ALA A 258 -8.35 5.15 25.43
CA ALA A 258 -8.42 5.01 26.88
C ALA A 258 -9.87 5.04 27.39
N GLU A 259 -10.80 5.71 26.69
CA GLU A 259 -12.20 5.80 27.08
C GLU A 259 -12.99 4.49 26.83
N ARG A 260 -12.37 3.52 26.15
CA ARG A 260 -12.95 2.20 25.88
C ARG A 260 -12.66 1.17 26.99
N LEU A 261 -11.94 1.56 28.04
CA LEU A 261 -11.64 0.76 29.23
C LEU A 261 -12.63 1.05 30.36
#